data_AF-A0A1T5HDD3-F1
#
_entry.id   AF-A0A1T5HDD3-F1
#
_cell.length_a   1.000
_cell.length_b   1.000
_cell.length_c   1.000
_cell.angle_alpha   90.00
_cell.angle_beta   90.00
_cell.angle_gamma   90.00
#
_symmetry.space_group_name_H-M   'P 1'
#
loop_
_entity.id
_entity.type
_entity.pdbx_description
1 polymer ?
#
loop_
_entity_poly.entity_id
_entity_poly.type
_entity_poly.pdbx_seq_one_letter_code
_entity_poly.pdbx_strand_id
1 'polypeptide(L)' 'MIIVAHRLSTVKNADQIIVMEKGEVVEIGNHRDLILKEGSYFRLVSNQLELARG' A
#
# COMPACT_ATOMS: atom_id res chain seq x y z
N MET A 1 -12.04 -11.46 -2.93
CA MET A 1 -12.64 -10.17 -3.33
C MET A 1 -11.52 -9.30 -3.87
N ILE A 2 -11.69 -8.67 -5.03
CA ILE A 2 -10.68 -7.76 -5.60
C ILE A 2 -11.16 -6.34 -5.38
N ILE A 3 -10.34 -5.51 -4.74
CA ILE A 3 -10.64 -4.11 -4.44
C ILE A 3 -9.54 -3.24 -5.01
N VAL A 4 -9.91 -2.26 -5.83
CA VAL A 4 -8.99 -1.19 -6.27
C VAL A 4 -9.34 0.04 -5.45
N ALA A 5 -8.43 0.47 -4.58
CA ALA A 5 -8.66 1.59 -3.68
C ALA A 5 -7.41 2.48 -3.57
N HIS A 6 -7.65 3.79 -3.51
CA HIS A 6 -6.60 4.79 -3.25
C HIS A 6 -6.42 5.09 -1.76
N ARG A 7 -7.33 4.64 -0.89
CA ARG A 7 -7.27 4.85 0.56
C ARG A 7 -6.60 3.65 1.23
N LEU A 8 -5.64 3.94 2.10
CA LEU A 8 -4.86 2.89 2.76
C LEU A 8 -5.71 2.04 3.71
N SER A 9 -6.69 2.65 4.37
CA SER A 9 -7.59 1.98 5.30
C SER A 9 -8.37 0.82 4.67
N THR A 10 -8.63 0.87 3.36
CA THR A 10 -9.33 -0.18 2.63
C THR A 10 -8.42 -1.36 2.27
N VAL A 11 -7.13 -1.10 2.00
CA VAL A 11 -6.17 -2.13 1.54
C VAL A 11 -5.38 -2.79 2.67
N LYS A 12 -5.33 -2.17 3.86
CA LYS A 12 -4.55 -2.67 5.02
C LYS A 12 -4.92 -4.09 5.45
N ASN A 13 -6.19 -4.47 5.31
CA ASN A 13 -6.70 -5.79 5.71
C ASN A 13 -6.78 -6.79 4.55
N ALA A 14 -6.22 -6.46 3.38
CA ALA A 14 -6.20 -7.38 2.26
C ALA A 14 -5.18 -8.50 2.51
N ASP A 15 -5.55 -9.74 2.15
CA ASP A 15 -4.65 -10.90 2.20
C ASP A 15 -3.43 -10.70 1.28
N GLN A 16 -3.63 -10.00 0.16
CA GLN A 16 -2.60 -9.65 -0.79
C GLN A 16 -2.84 -8.26 -1.35
N ILE A 17 -1.80 -7.44 -1.35
CA ILE A 17 -1.77 -6.08 -1.88
C ILE A 17 -0.85 -6.08 -3.10
N ILE A 18 -1.32 -5.44 -4.17
CA ILE A 18 -0.58 -5.24 -5.41
C ILE A 18 -0.39 -3.74 -5.58
N VAL A 19 0.87 -3.29 -5.61
CA VAL A 19 1.22 -1.91 -5.90
C VAL A 19 1.52 -1.80 -7.37
N MET A 20 0.80 -0.90 -8.03
CA MET A 20 1.00 -0.59 -9.43
C MET A 20 1.55 0.82 -9.58
N GLU A 21 2.58 0.97 -10.41
CA GLU A 21 3.18 2.24 -10.77
C GLU A 21 3.39 2.28 -12.28
N LYS A 22 2.94 3.37 -12.93
CA LYS A 22 3.06 3.56 -14.40
C LYS A 22 2.51 2.39 -15.25
N GLY A 23 1.53 1.65 -14.74
CA GLY A 23 0.90 0.52 -15.44
C GLY A 23 1.61 -0.82 -15.21
N GLU A 24 2.68 -0.86 -14.43
CA GLU A 24 3.39 -2.08 -14.08
C GLU A 24 3.23 -2.42 -12.60
N VAL A 25 3.31 -3.71 -12.27
CA VAL A 25 3.30 -4.17 -10.88
C VAL A 25 4.71 -4.03 -10.31
N VAL A 26 4.87 -3.11 -9.37
CA VAL A 26 6.17 -2.85 -8.73
C VAL A 26 6.36 -3.65 -7.46
N GLU A 27 5.28 -3.94 -6.72
CA GLU A 27 5.33 -4.72 -5.50
C GLU A 27 4.09 -5.59 -5.30
N ILE A 28 4.29 -6.77 -4.73
CA ILE A 28 3.24 -7.70 -4.32
C ILE A 28 3.60 -8.26 -2.94
N GLY A 29 2.61 -8.32 -2.05
CA GLY A 29 2.75 -8.92 -0.72
C GLY A 29 1.60 -8.54 0.20
N ASN A 30 1.63 -9.00 1.44
CA ASN A 30 0.70 -8.51 2.46
C ASN A 30 1.22 -7.19 3.06
N HIS A 31 0.38 -6.54 3.88
CA HIS A 31 0.72 -5.28 4.54
C HIS A 31 2.05 -5.30 5.30
N ARG A 32 2.33 -6.38 6.04
CA ARG A 32 3.54 -6.49 6.88
C ARG A 32 4.78 -6.60 6.01
N ASP A 33 4.74 -7.47 5.01
CA ASP A 33 5.88 -7.70 4.12
C ASP A 33 6.21 -6.44 3.31
N LEU A 34 5.20 -5.73 2.82
CA LEU A 34 5.39 -4.52 2.03
C LEU A 34 5.86 -3.31 2.87
N ILE A 35 5.49 -3.23 4.15
CA ILE A 35 6.06 -2.23 5.07
C ILE A 35 7.54 -2.51 5.30
N LEU A 36 7.92 -3.77 5.53
CA LEU A 36 9.31 -4.16 5.79
C LEU A 36 10.23 -3.95 4.59
N LYS A 37 9.68 -3.96 3.37
CA LYS A 37 10.44 -3.67 2.14
C LYS A 37 10.84 -2.20 1.98
N GLU A 38 10.24 -1.29 2.77
CA GLU A 38 10.47 0.16 2.69
C GLU A 38 10.34 0.73 1.26
N GLY A 39 9.51 0.06 0.43
CA GLY A 39 9.32 0.36 -0.99
C GLY A 39 8.27 1.44 -1.29
N SER A 40 7.69 1.37 -2.48
CA SER A 40 6.62 2.28 -2.93
C SER A 40 5.39 2.17 -2.02
N TYR A 41 5.02 0.97 -1.57
CA TYR A 41 3.93 0.77 -0.60
C TYR A 41 4.18 1.54 0.70
N PHE A 42 5.37 1.38 1.28
CA PHE A 42 5.75 2.03 2.53
C PHE A 42 5.69 3.56 2.40
N ARG A 43 6.18 4.10 1.29
CA ARG A 43 6.16 5.56 1.04
C ARG A 43 4.73 6.09 0.95
N LEU A 44 3.83 5.36 0.27
CA LEU A 44 2.40 5.68 0.21
C LEU A 44 1.74 5.64 1.60
N VAL A 45 2.08 4.63 2.40
CA VAL A 45 1.58 4.48 3.78
C VAL A 45 2.03 5.63 4.66
N SER A 46 3.33 5.94 4.66
CA SER A 46 3.93 6.99 5.46
C SER A 46 3.34 8.36 5.12
N ASN A 47 3.16 8.66 3.83
CA ASN A 47 2.50 9.90 3.40
C ASN A 47 1.04 10.00 3.87
N GLN A 48 0.27 8.90 3.88
CA GLN A 48 -1.10 8.92 4.42
C GLN A 48 -1.15 9.05 5.94
N LEU A 49 -0.15 8.53 6.66
CA LEU A 49 -0.04 8.68 8.12
C LEU A 49 0.34 10.11 8.52
N GLU A 50 1.19 10.77 7.73
CA GLU A 50 1.61 12.15 7.98
C GLU A 50 0.45 13.14 7.78
N LEU A 51 -0.42 12.89 6.80
CA LEU A 51 -1.66 13.66 6.57
C LEU A 51 -2.69 13.52 7.71
N ALA A 52 -2.60 12.50 8.56
CA ALA A 52 -3.47 12.33 9.71
C ALA A 52 -2.98 13.07 10.97
N ARG A 53 -1.80 13.72 10.91
CA ARG A 53 -1.18 14.47 12.01
C ARG A 53 -1.14 15.99 11.79
N GLY A 54 -1.75 16.48 10.70
CA GLY A 54 -1.92 17.92 10.40
C GLY A 54 -3.30 18.43 10.76
#